data_AF-A0A0R1PMY8-F1
#
_entry.id   AF-A0A0R1PMY8-F1
#
_cell.length_a   1.000
_cell.length_b   1.000
_cell.length_c   1.000
_cell.angle_alpha   90.00
_cell.angle_beta   90.00
_cell.angle_gamma   90.00
#
_symmetry.space_group_name_H-M   'P 1'
#
loop_
_entity.id
_entity.type
_entity.pdbx_description
1 polymer ?
#
loop_
_entity_poly.entity_id
_entity_poly.type
_entity_poly.pdbx_seq_one_letter_code
_entity_poly.pdbx_strand_id
1 'polypeptide(L)'
;MFINTNWYKQEELPMMVAHEIGHMLNGDTCYMYDHSNTGKISSEGAANRVAIDLLLQYCRDNDIQFNNYIMFLQQFCIPLRYEYIVKKKMVMN
;
A
#
# COMPACT_ATOMS: atom_id res chain seq x y z
N MET A 1 7.66 12.92 -5.18
CA MET A 1 7.74 11.58 -4.57
C MET A 1 9.16 11.29 -4.20
N PHE A 2 9.41 10.92 -2.94
CA PHE A 2 10.75 10.56 -2.46
C PHE A 2 10.63 9.31 -1.59
N ILE A 3 11.53 8.35 -1.78
CA ILE A 3 11.59 7.13 -0.98
C ILE A 3 12.93 7.13 -0.24
N ASN A 4 12.89 7.05 1.08
CA ASN A 4 14.10 6.88 1.89
C ASN A 4 14.49 5.41 1.93
N THR A 5 15.39 4.99 1.03
CA THR A 5 15.89 3.61 1.01
C THR A 5 16.78 3.27 2.21
N ASN A 6 17.25 4.26 2.98
CA ASN A 6 17.99 4.08 4.23
C ASN A 6 17.06 4.06 5.46
N TRP A 7 15.78 3.71 5.29
CA TRP A 7 14.84 3.60 6.40
C TRP A 7 15.22 2.46 7.35
N TYR A 8 15.19 2.69 8.67
CA TYR A 8 15.72 1.71 9.63
C TYR A 8 14.97 0.37 9.66
N LYS A 9 13.71 0.34 9.21
CA LYS A 9 12.91 -0.88 9.04
C LYS A 9 12.75 -1.20 7.57
N GLN A 10 13.74 -1.90 7.03
CA GLN A 10 13.78 -2.22 5.60
C GLN A 10 12.56 -3.06 5.16
N GLU A 11 11.93 -3.78 6.08
CA GLU A 11 10.73 -4.58 5.82
C GLU A 11 9.49 -3.73 5.50
N GLU A 12 9.47 -2.45 5.91
CA GLU A 12 8.39 -1.50 5.59
C GLU A 12 8.54 -0.91 4.17
N LEU A 13 9.73 -1.01 3.55
CA LEU A 13 10.02 -0.40 2.25
C LEU A 13 9.09 -0.86 1.12
N PRO A 14 8.73 -2.15 0.96
CA PRO A 14 7.82 -2.56 -0.10
C PRO A 14 6.47 -1.83 -0.03
N MET A 15 5.90 -1.68 1.17
CA MET A 15 4.66 -0.96 1.36
C MET A 15 4.84 0.55 1.11
N MET A 16 5.94 1.15 1.57
CA MET A 16 6.23 2.56 1.30
C MET A 16 6.35 2.82 -0.21
N VAL A 17 7.12 2.00 -0.93
CA VAL A 17 7.30 2.12 -2.39
C VAL A 17 5.97 1.95 -3.10
N ALA A 18 5.16 0.96 -2.74
CA ALA A 18 3.86 0.72 -3.35
C ALA A 18 2.86 1.85 -3.06
N HIS A 19 2.91 2.44 -1.86
CA HIS A 19 2.11 3.60 -1.47
C HIS A 19 2.45 4.82 -2.32
N GLU A 20 3.74 5.10 -2.45
CA GLU A 20 4.25 6.16 -3.29
C GLU A 20 3.81 5.96 -4.77
N ILE A 21 3.97 4.76 -5.35
CA ILE A 21 3.43 4.46 -6.70
C ILE A 21 1.90 4.71 -6.75
N GLY A 22 1.17 4.38 -5.69
CA GLY A 22 -0.26 4.64 -5.58
C GLY A 22 -0.62 6.11 -5.72
N HIS A 23 0.12 7.01 -5.08
CA HIS A 23 -0.04 8.45 -5.29
C HIS A 23 0.21 8.88 -6.74
N MET A 24 1.24 8.33 -7.40
CA MET A 24 1.51 8.62 -8.81
C MET A 24 0.35 8.20 -9.72
N LEU A 25 -0.19 7.00 -9.50
CA LEU A 25 -1.31 6.47 -10.29
C LEU A 25 -2.61 7.24 -10.05
N ASN A 26 -2.83 7.77 -8.85
CA ASN A 26 -3.98 8.61 -8.54
C ASN A 26 -3.86 10.04 -9.10
N GLY A 27 -2.70 10.42 -9.65
CA GLY A 27 -2.43 11.78 -10.11
C GLY A 27 -2.22 12.78 -8.97
N ASP A 28 -1.91 12.28 -7.77
CA ASP A 28 -1.66 13.11 -6.60
C ASP A 28 -0.36 13.90 -6.81
N THR A 29 -0.43 15.23 -6.71
CA THR A 29 0.77 16.07 -6.82
C THR A 29 1.49 16.14 -5.48
N CYS A 30 2.83 16.21 -5.51
CA CYS A 30 3.69 16.31 -4.32
C CYS A 30 3.40 17.57 -3.47
N TYR A 31 2.62 18.49 -4.01
CA TYR A 31 2.36 19.83 -3.49
C TYR A 31 0.88 19.96 -3.14
N MET A 32 0.46 19.20 -2.13
CA MET A 32 -0.85 19.30 -1.47
C MET A 32 -0.95 20.60 -0.64
N TYR A 33 -0.57 21.75 -1.21
CA TYR A 33 -0.60 23.07 -0.56
C TYR A 33 -2.04 23.57 -0.33
N ASP A 34 -3.04 22.99 -0.99
CA ASP A 34 -4.42 23.51 -0.99
C ASP A 34 -5.50 22.46 -0.66
N HIS A 35 -5.12 21.29 -0.13
CA HIS A 35 -6.10 20.30 0.31
C HIS A 35 -6.47 20.47 1.77
N SER A 36 -7.79 20.54 2.02
CA SER A 36 -8.37 20.38 3.36
C SER A 36 -7.86 19.08 4.00
N ASN A 37 -7.85 19.02 5.33
CA ASN A 37 -7.37 17.85 6.06
C ASN A 37 -8.09 16.55 5.60
N THR A 38 -9.37 16.67 5.26
CA THR A 38 -10.18 15.59 4.70
C THR A 38 -9.69 15.12 3.33
N GLY A 39 -9.30 16.04 2.44
CA GLY A 39 -8.74 15.72 1.13
C GLY A 39 -7.45 14.92 1.24
N LYS A 40 -6.56 15.32 2.16
CA LYS A 40 -5.32 14.59 2.46
C LYS A 40 -5.62 13.18 2.95
N ILE A 41 -6.48 13.03 3.97
CA ILE A 41 -6.86 11.71 4.50
C ILE A 41 -7.43 10.80 3.39
N SER A 42 -8.23 11.36 2.48
CA SER A 42 -8.79 10.61 1.35
C SER A 42 -7.72 10.14 0.38
N SER A 43 -6.79 11.02 -0.03
CA SER A 43 -5.67 10.71 -0.93
C SER A 43 -4.74 9.65 -0.34
N GLU A 44 -4.29 9.83 0.91
CA GLU A 44 -3.48 8.85 1.65
C GLU A 44 -4.17 7.48 1.75
N GLY A 45 -5.47 7.49 2.04
CA GLY A 45 -6.29 6.29 2.07
C GLY A 45 -6.40 5.60 0.70
N ALA A 46 -6.49 6.37 -0.38
CA ALA A 46 -6.52 5.87 -1.75
C ALA A 46 -5.17 5.26 -2.16
N ALA A 47 -4.06 5.95 -1.89
CA ALA A 47 -2.70 5.45 -2.14
C ALA A 47 -2.45 4.13 -1.40
N ASN A 48 -2.86 4.03 -0.13
CA ASN A 48 -2.77 2.77 0.62
C ASN A 48 -3.55 1.61 -0.01
N ARG A 49 -4.72 1.86 -0.59
CA ARG A 49 -5.51 0.82 -1.27
C ARG A 49 -4.83 0.35 -2.55
N VAL A 50 -4.31 1.29 -3.34
CA VAL A 50 -3.53 0.97 -4.56
C VAL A 50 -2.27 0.20 -4.21
N ALA A 51 -1.57 0.57 -3.14
CA ALA A 51 -0.40 -0.15 -2.65
C ALA A 51 -0.69 -1.63 -2.35
N ILE A 52 -1.79 -1.89 -1.65
CA ILE A 52 -2.23 -3.26 -1.33
C ILE A 52 -2.52 -4.03 -2.62
N ASP A 53 -3.18 -3.41 -3.61
CA ASP A 53 -3.44 -4.03 -4.91
C ASP A 53 -2.15 -4.37 -5.67
N LEU A 54 -1.18 -3.44 -5.68
CA LEU A 54 0.11 -3.62 -6.32
C LEU A 54 0.91 -4.75 -5.66
N LEU A 55 0.95 -4.81 -4.34
CA LEU A 55 1.65 -5.88 -3.62
C LEU A 55 0.99 -7.25 -3.82
N LEU A 56 -0.34 -7.31 -3.83
CA LEU A 56 -1.07 -8.55 -4.16
C LEU A 56 -0.77 -9.00 -5.59
N GLN A 57 -0.71 -8.06 -6.55
CA GLN A 57 -0.35 -8.36 -7.94
C GLN A 57 1.10 -8.83 -8.06
N TYR A 58 2.03 -8.13 -7.40
CA TYR A 58 3.43 -8.53 -7.34
C TYR A 58 3.61 -9.97 -6.83
N CYS A 59 2.87 -10.35 -5.80
CA CYS A 59 2.89 -11.73 -5.32
C CYS A 59 2.39 -12.73 -6.36
N ARG A 60 1.30 -12.42 -7.08
CA ARG A 60 0.80 -13.28 -8.16
C ARG A 60 1.82 -13.43 -9.29
N ASP A 61 2.43 -12.32 -9.71
CA ASP A 61 3.36 -12.30 -10.84
C ASP A 61 4.68 -13.03 -10.54
N ASN A 62 5.03 -13.17 -9.25
CA ASN A 62 6.29 -13.78 -8.80
C ASN A 62 6.08 -15.11 -8.03
N ASP A 63 4.88 -15.69 -8.09
CA ASP A 63 4.52 -16.93 -7.39
C ASP A 63 4.83 -16.92 -5.87
N ILE A 64 4.64 -15.77 -5.23
CA ILE A 64 4.83 -15.60 -3.79
C ILE A 64 3.54 -16.00 -3.09
N GLN A 65 3.57 -17.18 -2.46
CA GLN A 65 2.43 -17.78 -1.80
C GLN A 65 2.31 -17.37 -0.33
N PHE A 66 1.07 -17.24 0.15
CA PHE A 66 0.75 -17.01 1.57
C PHE A 66 -0.54 -17.74 1.93
N ASN A 67 -0.55 -18.41 3.09
CA ASN A 67 -1.65 -19.31 3.46
C ASN A 67 -2.93 -18.56 3.85
N ASN A 68 -2.80 -17.28 4.24
CA ASN A 68 -3.93 -16.44 4.61
C ASN A 68 -3.54 -14.95 4.56
N TYR A 69 -4.54 -14.10 4.69
CA TYR A 69 -4.37 -12.64 4.67
C TYR A 69 -3.50 -12.10 5.82
N ILE A 70 -3.43 -12.78 6.99
CA ILE A 70 -2.56 -12.36 8.09
C ILE A 70 -1.09 -12.47 7.69
N MET A 71 -0.71 -13.57 7.02
CA MET A 71 0.65 -13.75 6.51
C MET A 71 1.02 -12.67 5.49
N PHE A 72 0.10 -12.32 4.59
CA PHE A 72 0.31 -11.21 3.65
C PHE A 72 0.54 -9.88 4.36
N LEU A 73 -0.31 -9.54 5.35
CA LEU A 73 -0.16 -8.32 6.14
C LEU A 73 1.20 -8.27 6.87
N GLN A 74 1.62 -9.39 7.46
CA GLN A 74 2.89 -9.50 8.16
C GLN A 74 4.09 -9.36 7.21
N GLN A 75 4.05 -10.05 6.05
CA GLN A 75 5.11 -10.07 5.05
C GLN A 75 5.48 -8.66 4.55
N PHE A 76 4.48 -7.78 4.43
CA PHE A 76 4.66 -6.41 3.92
C PHE A 76 4.49 -5.33 5.00
N CYS A 77 4.54 -5.72 6.28
CA CYS A 77 4.36 -4.82 7.42
C CYS A 77 3.11 -3.92 7.34
N ILE A 78 2.02 -4.44 6.77
CA ILE A 78 0.76 -3.72 6.60
C ILE A 78 -0.01 -3.73 7.94
N PRO A 79 -0.43 -2.57 8.46
CA PRO A 79 -1.19 -2.51 9.71
C PRO A 79 -2.49 -3.33 9.68
N LEU A 80 -2.80 -4.02 10.78
CA LEU A 80 -3.97 -4.89 10.89
C LEU A 80 -5.31 -4.19 10.58
N ARG A 81 -5.39 -2.86 10.76
CA ARG A 81 -6.58 -2.07 10.36
C ARG A 81 -6.96 -2.22 8.87
N TYR A 82 -6.05 -2.67 8.01
CA TYR A 82 -6.32 -2.95 6.59
C TYR A 82 -6.76 -4.39 6.31
N GLU A 83 -6.90 -5.23 7.33
CA GLU A 83 -7.36 -6.62 7.22
C GLU A 83 -8.63 -6.77 6.39
N TYR A 84 -9.64 -5.94 6.65
CA TYR A 84 -10.91 -6.02 5.94
C TYR A 84 -10.75 -5.76 4.43
N ILE A 85 -9.79 -4.91 4.04
CA ILE A 85 -9.49 -4.60 2.64
C ILE A 85 -8.84 -5.82 1.97
N VAL A 86 -7.81 -6.38 2.62
CA VAL A 86 -7.09 -7.54 2.08
C VAL A 86 -8.01 -8.75 1.98
N LYS A 87 -8.81 -9.04 3.03
CA LYS A 87 -9.83 -10.10 3.00
C LYS A 87 -10.76 -9.96 1.82
N LYS A 88 -11.34 -8.77 1.64
CA LYS A 88 -12.27 -8.50 0.53
C LYS A 88 -11.62 -8.75 -0.82
N LYS A 89 -10.38 -8.30 -1.01
CA LYS A 89 -9.63 -8.46 -2.27
C LYS A 89 -9.24 -9.91 -2.56
N MET A 90 -8.91 -10.69 -1.53
CA MET A 90 -8.53 -12.10 -1.70
C MET A 90 -9.73 -13.02 -1.99
N VAL A 91 -10.95 -12.66 -1.56
CA VAL A 91 -12.17 -13.45 -1.83
C VAL A 91 -12.74 -13.16 -3.22
N MET A 92 -12.43 -11.99 -3.79
CA MET A 92 -12.94 -11.55 -5.10
C MET A 92 -12.04 -11.96 -6.29
N ASN A 93 -10.96 -12.72 -6.04
CA ASN A 93 -10.03 -13.21 -7.05
C ASN A 93 -10.21 -14.71 -7.29
#